data_AF-A0A813GBP6-F1
#
_entry.id   AF-A0A813GBP6-F1
#
_cell.length_a   1.000
_cell.length_b   1.000
_cell.length_c   1.000
_cell.angle_alpha   90.00
_cell.angle_beta   90.00
_cell.angle_gamma   90.00
#
_symmetry.space_group_name_H-M   'P 1'
#
loop_
_entity.id
_entity.type
_entity.pdbx_description
1 polymer ?
#
loop_
_entity_poly.entity_id
_entity_poly.type
_entity_poly.pdbx_seq_one_letter_code
_entity_poly.pdbx_strand_id
1 'polypeptide(L)'
;MDTCLPCVCPDLPFVLDPQRASWVCEENPYHSAGDVVCLSADPEETEEMAPDELPALRAQSSGQVTGAFLQAISQLAQRKQGPVTYQGLLAEMSTQLAANGGLRHRKPRLSSSQAFDTTSRSFRFFDALHNSNPEVGIRSRRINRSLR
;
A
#
# COMPACT_ATOMS: atom_id res chain seq x y z
N MET A 1 0.76 6.86 -1.90
CA MET A 1 -0.24 7.74 -2.50
C MET A 1 -1.12 8.30 -1.40
N ASP A 2 -1.33 9.61 -1.41
CA ASP A 2 -2.16 10.32 -0.44
C ASP A 2 -3.24 11.07 -1.23
N THR A 3 -4.44 10.50 -1.25
CA THR A 3 -5.55 10.97 -2.07
C THR A 3 -6.82 11.06 -1.22
N CYS A 4 -7.61 12.09 -1.47
CA CYS A 4 -8.90 12.22 -0.79
C CYS A 4 -9.85 11.09 -1.18
N LEU A 5 -9.79 10.65 -2.45
CA LEU A 5 -10.63 9.58 -2.98
C LEU A 5 -9.85 8.24 -3.02
N PRO A 6 -10.47 7.12 -2.62
CA PRO A 6 -9.83 5.80 -2.53
C PRO A 6 -9.58 5.13 -3.89
N CYS A 7 -10.16 5.65 -4.98
CA CYS A 7 -10.17 5.01 -6.30
C CYS A 7 -8.90 5.22 -7.14
N VAL A 8 -7.76 5.55 -6.52
CA VAL A 8 -6.48 5.71 -7.22
C VAL A 8 -5.44 4.91 -6.47
N CYS A 9 -5.45 3.59 -6.61
CA CYS A 9 -4.22 2.83 -6.35
C CYS A 9 -3.60 2.52 -7.71
N PRO A 10 -2.27 2.54 -7.84
CA PRO A 10 -1.64 1.96 -9.02
C PRO A 10 -2.06 0.48 -9.12
N ASP A 11 -2.36 0.01 -10.33
CA ASP A 11 -2.75 -1.38 -10.66
C ASP A 11 -1.59 -2.36 -10.37
N LEU A 12 -1.24 -2.47 -9.09
CA LEU A 12 -0.18 -3.32 -8.59
C LEU A 12 -0.76 -4.69 -8.25
N PRO A 13 -0.13 -5.78 -8.73
CA PRO A 13 -0.71 -7.11 -8.71
C PRO A 13 -0.85 -7.72 -7.32
N PHE A 14 -0.11 -7.23 -6.33
CA PHE A 14 -0.17 -7.73 -4.96
C PHE A 14 -0.65 -6.65 -4.00
N VAL A 15 -1.62 -7.00 -3.16
CA VAL A 15 -2.09 -6.18 -2.04
C VAL A 15 -1.91 -7.00 -0.76
N LEU A 16 -1.35 -6.38 0.28
CA LEU A 16 -1.22 -7.05 1.57
C LEU A 16 -2.59 -7.10 2.26
N ASP A 17 -3.06 -8.30 2.55
CA ASP A 17 -4.22 -8.51 3.43
C ASP A 17 -3.76 -8.35 4.90
N PRO A 18 -4.25 -7.31 5.61
CA PRO A 18 -3.85 -7.06 6.99
C PRO A 18 -4.39 -8.10 7.98
N GLN A 19 -5.50 -8.77 7.69
CA GLN A 19 -6.07 -9.80 8.55
C GLN A 19 -5.28 -11.10 8.46
N ARG A 20 -4.82 -11.44 7.26
CA ARG A 20 -4.05 -12.68 7.01
C ARG A 20 -2.54 -12.49 7.10
N ALA A 21 -2.08 -11.25 7.19
CA ALA A 21 -0.66 -10.87 7.09
C ALA A 21 0.01 -11.49 5.85
N SER A 22 -0.73 -11.59 4.74
CA SER A 22 -0.31 -12.29 3.53
C SER A 22 -0.64 -11.49 2.28
N TRP A 23 0.17 -11.63 1.23
CA TRP A 23 -0.12 -11.00 -0.05
C TRP A 23 -1.26 -11.73 -0.77
N VAL A 24 -2.23 -10.95 -1.24
CA VAL A 24 -3.28 -11.39 -2.15
C VAL A 24 -2.89 -10.90 -3.54
N CYS A 25 -2.79 -11.85 -4.48
CA CYS A 25 -2.52 -11.57 -5.88
C CYS A 25 -3.84 -11.41 -6.64
N GLU A 26 -3.91 -10.43 -7.53
CA GLU A 26 -5.00 -10.32 -8.50
C GLU A 26 -5.02 -11.51 -9.46
N GLU A 27 -6.20 -11.86 -10.00
CA GLU A 27 -6.37 -13.00 -10.90
C GLU A 27 -5.62 -12.80 -12.25
N ASN A 28 -5.63 -11.57 -12.78
CA ASN A 28 -4.98 -11.19 -14.02
C ASN A 28 -3.96 -10.05 -13.79
N PRO A 29 -2.82 -10.36 -13.14
CA PRO A 29 -1.89 -9.36 -12.66
C PRO A 29 -1.16 -8.64 -13.80
N TYR A 30 -0.98 -7.32 -13.64
CA TYR A 30 -0.12 -6.49 -14.49
C TYR A 30 1.27 -6.40 -13.86
N HIS A 31 2.10 -7.42 -14.09
CA HIS A 31 3.42 -7.46 -13.47
C HIS A 31 4.35 -6.39 -14.06
N SER A 32 5.03 -5.65 -13.20
CA SER A 32 6.09 -4.72 -13.61
C SER A 32 7.47 -5.39 -13.62
N ALA A 33 8.38 -4.86 -14.44
CA ALA A 33 9.78 -5.27 -14.46
C ALA A 33 10.55 -4.80 -13.20
N GLY A 34 10.16 -3.66 -12.63
CA GLY A 34 10.78 -3.08 -11.45
C GLY A 34 10.09 -3.48 -10.15
N ASP A 35 10.84 -3.37 -9.05
CA ASP A 35 10.35 -3.52 -7.69
C ASP A 35 9.63 -2.24 -7.24
N VAL A 36 8.31 -2.22 -7.41
CA VAL A 36 7.45 -1.12 -7.03
C VAL A 36 6.72 -1.47 -5.74
N VAL A 37 6.76 -0.56 -4.78
CA VAL A 37 5.98 -0.63 -3.54
C VAL A 37 5.19 0.67 -3.38
N CYS A 38 3.89 0.56 -3.14
CA CYS A 38 3.00 1.68 -2.90
C CYS A 38 2.40 1.59 -1.49
N LEU A 39 2.56 2.66 -0.71
CA LEU A 39 1.83 2.89 0.54
C LEU A 39 0.67 3.81 0.26
N SER A 40 -0.56 3.38 0.49
CA SER A 40 -1.79 4.18 0.36
C SER A 40 -2.66 4.01 1.61
N ALA A 41 -3.91 4.47 1.57
CA ALA A 41 -4.89 4.15 2.59
C ALA A 41 -6.24 3.84 1.95
N ASP A 42 -6.86 2.76 2.40
CA ASP A 42 -8.19 2.32 1.98
C ASP A 42 -9.19 2.48 3.12
N PRO A 43 -10.46 2.79 2.81
CA PRO A 43 -11.54 2.65 3.78
C PRO A 43 -11.70 1.17 4.15
N GLU A 44 -12.10 0.90 5.39
CA GLU A 44 -12.60 -0.44 5.74
C GLU A 44 -13.78 -0.81 4.82
N GLU A 45 -13.82 -2.06 4.36
CA GLU A 45 -14.55 -2.61 3.19
C GLU A 45 -16.06 -2.34 3.10
N THR A 46 -16.64 -1.59 4.04
CA THR A 46 -18.09 -1.34 4.15
C THR A 46 -18.46 0.11 4.44
N GLU A 47 -17.50 1.03 4.59
CA GLU A 47 -17.81 2.44 4.86
C GLU A 47 -17.67 3.28 3.58
N GLU A 48 -18.82 3.69 3.03
CA GLU A 48 -18.85 4.79 2.07
C GLU A 48 -18.41 6.08 2.76
N MET A 49 -17.59 6.86 2.06
CA MET A 49 -17.17 8.19 2.52
C MET A 49 -18.39 9.03 2.89
N ALA A 50 -18.41 9.54 4.12
CA ALA A 50 -19.50 10.42 4.54
C ALA A 50 -19.49 11.73 3.73
N PRO A 51 -20.64 12.33 3.41
CA PRO A 51 -20.71 13.54 2.57
C PRO A 51 -19.87 14.73 3.08
N ASP A 52 -19.68 14.83 4.39
CA ASP A 52 -18.91 15.87 5.08
C ASP A 52 -17.41 15.54 5.20
N GLU A 53 -17.02 14.28 5.02
CA GLU A 53 -15.63 13.85 5.10
C GLU A 53 -14.77 14.48 3.98
N LEU A 54 -15.26 14.53 2.74
CA LEU A 54 -14.50 15.11 1.63
C LEU A 54 -14.21 16.62 1.81
N PRO A 55 -15.20 17.46 2.17
CA PRO A 55 -14.94 18.84 2.60
C PRO A 55 -13.94 18.94 3.76
N ALA A 56 -14.07 18.07 4.78
CA ALA A 56 -13.17 18.07 5.93
C ALA A 56 -11.73 17.73 5.54
N LEU A 57 -11.53 16.76 4.64
CA LEU A 57 -10.22 16.39 4.09
C LEU A 57 -9.63 17.51 3.24
N ARG A 58 -10.44 18.19 2.42
CA ARG A 58 -10.00 19.35 1.63
C ARG A 58 -9.60 20.54 2.49
N ALA A 59 -10.18 20.69 3.68
CA ALA A 59 -9.84 21.75 4.62
C ALA A 59 -8.53 21.47 5.39
N GLN A 60 -7.99 20.25 5.34
CA GLN A 60 -6.71 19.93 5.97
C GLN A 60 -5.56 20.62 5.25
N SER A 61 -4.58 21.10 6.02
CA SER A 61 -3.35 21.70 5.48
C SER A 61 -2.31 20.67 5.02
N SER A 62 -2.54 19.39 5.30
CA SER A 62 -1.63 18.30 4.97
C SER A 62 -2.39 17.01 4.65
N GLY A 63 -1.76 16.16 3.84
CA GLY A 63 -2.28 14.84 3.53
C GLY A 63 -2.13 13.89 4.73
N GLN A 64 -3.18 13.13 5.00
CA GLN A 64 -3.27 12.29 6.20
C GLN A 64 -2.36 11.07 6.12
N VAL A 65 -2.25 10.44 4.95
CA VAL A 65 -1.37 9.27 4.74
C VAL A 65 0.09 9.67 4.86
N THR A 66 0.44 10.81 4.26
CA THR A 66 1.78 11.40 4.31
C THR A 66 2.13 11.81 5.73
N GLY A 67 1.20 12.48 6.43
CA GLY A 67 1.36 12.86 7.83
C GLY A 67 1.61 11.64 8.73
N ALA A 68 0.79 10.61 8.60
CA ALA A 68 0.95 9.36 9.35
C ALA A 68 2.28 8.65 9.03
N PHE A 69 2.70 8.62 7.77
CA PHE A 69 3.99 8.06 7.36
C PHE A 69 5.17 8.80 7.99
N LEU A 70 5.17 10.14 7.94
CA LEU A 70 6.25 10.96 8.50
C LEU A 70 6.31 10.83 10.03
N GLN A 71 5.17 10.85 10.70
CA GLN A 71 5.07 10.63 12.14
C GLN A 71 5.57 9.23 12.51
N ALA A 72 5.16 8.20 11.77
CA ALA A 72 5.57 6.82 12.02
C ALA A 72 7.08 6.63 11.88
N ILE A 73 7.69 7.12 10.80
CA ILE A 73 9.14 7.05 10.61
C ILE A 73 9.88 7.81 11.71
N SER A 74 9.42 9.01 12.08
CA SER A 74 10.03 9.80 13.15
C SER A 74 10.00 9.04 14.48
N GLN A 75 8.83 8.48 14.84
CA GLN A 75 8.65 7.72 16.07
C GLN A 75 9.53 6.46 16.09
N LEU A 76 9.56 5.69 15.00
CA LEU A 76 10.35 4.48 14.89
C LEU A 76 11.85 4.77 14.94
N ALA A 77 12.30 5.85 14.30
CA ALA A 77 13.69 6.30 14.36
C ALA A 77 14.12 6.70 15.78
N GLN A 78 13.23 7.35 16.55
CA GLN A 78 13.50 7.73 17.94
C GLN A 78 13.66 6.51 18.87
N ARG A 79 12.94 5.42 18.61
CA ARG A 79 13.02 4.19 19.43
C ARG A 79 14.37 3.48 19.32
N LYS A 80 15.14 3.68 18.25
CA LYS A 80 16.47 3.08 18.01
C LYS A 80 16.52 1.54 18.15
N GLN A 81 15.46 0.84 17.78
CA GLN A 81 15.34 -0.63 17.93
C GLN A 81 15.87 -1.44 16.73
N GLY A 82 16.79 -0.87 15.95
CA GLY A 82 17.32 -1.48 14.72
C GLY A 82 16.56 -1.08 13.45
N PRO A 83 16.68 -1.87 12.36
CA PRO A 83 16.03 -1.56 11.09
C PRO A 83 14.51 -1.55 11.19
N VAL A 84 13.86 -0.56 10.59
CA VAL A 84 12.40 -0.52 10.49
C VAL A 84 11.96 -1.52 9.43
N THR A 85 11.04 -2.43 9.76
CA THR A 85 10.43 -3.38 8.81
C THR A 85 9.17 -2.79 8.20
N TYR A 86 8.73 -3.30 7.05
CA TYR A 86 7.47 -2.87 6.44
C TYR A 86 6.27 -3.11 7.37
N GLN A 87 6.25 -4.24 8.07
CA GLN A 87 5.22 -4.52 9.06
C GLN A 87 5.25 -3.50 10.21
N GLY A 88 6.43 -3.19 10.76
CA GLY A 88 6.57 -2.22 11.84
C GLY A 88 6.14 -0.81 11.41
N LEU A 89 6.48 -0.41 10.18
CA LEU A 89 6.04 0.85 9.61
C LEU A 89 4.52 0.93 9.47
N LEU A 90 3.88 -0.10 8.91
CA LEU A 90 2.43 -0.14 8.72
C LEU A 90 1.67 -0.10 10.06
N ALA A 91 2.15 -0.84 11.07
CA ALA A 91 1.54 -0.85 12.40
C ALA A 91 1.60 0.54 13.06
N GLU A 92 2.75 1.22 12.94
CA GLU A 92 2.90 2.58 13.46
C GLU A 92 2.04 3.58 12.67
N MET A 93 2.04 3.51 11.33
CA MET A 93 1.18 4.36 10.49
C MET A 93 -0.31 4.20 10.85
N SER A 94 -0.76 2.98 11.10
CA SER A 94 -2.15 2.73 11.52
C SER A 94 -2.47 3.40 12.86
N THR A 95 -1.52 3.40 13.79
CA THR A 95 -1.65 4.10 15.07
C THR A 95 -1.76 5.62 14.87
N GLN A 96 -0.94 6.19 13.99
CA GLN A 96 -0.94 7.62 13.69
C GLN A 96 -2.23 8.06 12.97
N LEU A 97 -2.73 7.27 12.01
CA LEU A 97 -4.01 7.55 11.34
C LEU A 97 -5.20 7.54 12.31
N ALA A 98 -5.23 6.57 13.22
CA ALA A 98 -6.29 6.50 14.24
C ALA A 98 -6.26 7.71 15.19
N ALA A 99 -5.07 8.21 15.53
CA ALA A 99 -4.88 9.36 16.43
C ALA A 99 -5.26 10.70 15.79
N ASN A 100 -5.02 10.87 14.49
CA ASN A 100 -5.21 12.16 13.78
C ASN A 100 -6.67 12.51 13.44
N GLY A 101 -7.64 11.69 13.88
CA GLY A 101 -9.06 12.06 13.99
C GLY A 101 -9.85 12.22 12.68
N GLY A 102 -9.21 12.48 11.54
CA GLY A 102 -9.87 12.75 10.26
C GLY A 102 -10.23 11.52 9.42
N LEU A 103 -9.61 10.36 9.69
CA LEU A 103 -9.74 9.14 8.87
C LEU A 103 -9.76 7.86 9.72
N ARG A 104 -10.56 7.82 10.78
CA ARG A 104 -10.62 6.66 11.71
C ARG A 104 -10.97 5.34 11.03
N HIS A 105 -11.72 5.40 9.93
CA HIS A 105 -12.14 4.24 9.15
C HIS A 105 -11.14 3.87 8.04
N ARG A 106 -10.03 4.58 7.90
CA ARG A 106 -9.01 4.24 6.90
C ARG A 106 -7.81 3.57 7.51
N LYS A 107 -7.35 2.51 6.85
CA LYS A 107 -6.15 1.77 7.24
C LYS A 107 -5.05 1.97 6.20
N PRO A 108 -3.77 1.95 6.62
CA PRO A 108 -2.67 1.89 5.66
C PRO A 108 -2.84 0.66 4.77
N ARG A 109 -2.72 0.86 3.46
CA ARG A 109 -2.68 -0.20 2.45
C ARG A 109 -1.28 -0.29 1.88
N LEU A 110 -0.79 -1.51 1.75
CA LEU A 110 0.48 -1.81 1.09
C LEU A 110 0.19 -2.60 -0.17
N SER A 111 0.59 -2.06 -1.32
CA SER A 111 0.54 -2.74 -2.61
C SER A 111 1.94 -2.86 -3.19
N SER A 112 2.19 -3.91 -3.97
CA SER A 112 3.53 -4.21 -4.49
C SER A 112 3.47 -4.89 -5.86
N SER A 113 4.53 -4.69 -6.64
CA SER A 113 4.81 -5.41 -7.89
C SER A 113 5.08 -6.90 -7.70
N GLN A 114 5.49 -7.31 -6.50
CA GLN A 114 5.80 -8.69 -6.12
C GLN A 114 5.60 -8.91 -4.62
N ALA A 115 5.26 -10.13 -4.23
CA ALA A 115 5.15 -10.52 -2.83
C ALA A 115 6.53 -10.60 -2.14
N PHE A 116 6.59 -10.23 -0.87
CA PHE A 116 7.79 -10.35 -0.03
C PHE A 116 7.43 -10.49 1.44
N ASP A 117 8.35 -10.97 2.28
CA ASP A 117 8.10 -11.04 3.72
C ASP A 117 8.20 -9.65 4.36
N THR A 118 7.07 -9.11 4.83
CA THR A 118 6.98 -7.78 5.45
C THR A 118 7.58 -7.72 6.85
N THR A 119 7.78 -8.87 7.49
CA THR A 119 8.32 -9.00 8.84
C THR A 119 9.85 -8.95 8.84
N SER A 120 10.49 -9.42 7.76
CA SER A 120 11.94 -9.45 7.62
C SER A 120 12.48 -8.37 6.68
N ARG A 121 11.72 -7.95 5.66
CA ARG A 121 12.15 -6.87 4.76
C ARG A 121 12.18 -5.54 5.48
N SER A 122 13.37 -4.93 5.52
CA SER A 122 13.55 -3.57 6.03
C SER A 122 12.96 -2.54 5.05
N PHE A 123 12.30 -1.51 5.58
CA PHE A 123 11.92 -0.33 4.82
C PHE A 123 13.16 0.52 4.50
N ARG A 124 13.47 0.65 3.21
CA ARG A 124 14.55 1.49 2.69
C ARG A 124 14.16 2.05 1.33
N PHE A 125 14.66 3.22 0.98
CA PHE A 125 14.41 3.84 -0.33
C PHE A 125 15.25 3.24 -1.46
N PHE A 126 16.30 2.48 -1.14
CA PHE A 126 17.31 2.00 -2.10
C PHE A 126 17.59 0.49 -1.95
N ASP A 127 16.57 -0.30 -1.64
CA ASP A 127 16.69 -1.76 -1.43
C ASP A 127 15.67 -2.51 -2.30
N ALA A 128 15.94 -2.51 -3.60
CA ALA A 128 15.09 -3.15 -4.60
C ALA A 128 15.31 -4.67 -4.59
N LEU A 129 14.22 -5.43 -4.54
CA LEU A 129 14.25 -6.88 -4.69
C LEU A 129 14.45 -7.27 -6.16
N HIS A 130 15.11 -8.41 -6.38
CA HIS A 130 15.15 -9.02 -7.70
C HIS A 130 13.73 -9.37 -8.15
N ASN A 131 13.43 -9.18 -9.43
CA ASN A 131 12.10 -9.48 -9.95
C ASN A 131 11.86 -10.99 -9.95
N SER A 132 10.87 -11.44 -9.17
CA SER A 132 10.45 -12.83 -9.10
C SER A 132 9.14 -13.13 -9.85
N ASN A 133 8.62 -12.16 -10.62
CA ASN A 133 7.40 -12.34 -11.40
C ASN A 133 7.65 -13.31 -12.57
N PRO A 134 6.73 -14.26 -12.85
CA PRO A 134 6.92 -15.26 -13.90
C PRO A 134 6.91 -14.65 -15.31
N GLU A 135 6.14 -13.59 -15.50
CA GLU A 135 5.99 -12.84 -16.74
C GLU A 135 5.87 -11.35 -16.40
N VAL A 136 6.29 -10.47 -17.31
CA VAL A 136 6.10 -9.02 -17.20
C VAL A 136 5.00 -8.58 -18.17
N GLY A 137 4.12 -7.69 -17.72
CA GLY A 137 2.95 -7.23 -18.47
C GLY A 137 1.71 -8.10 -18.22
N ILE A 138 0.73 -7.98 -19.11
CA ILE A 138 -0.54 -8.71 -19.04
C ILE A 138 -0.34 -10.13 -19.55
N ARG A 139 -0.87 -11.12 -18.82
CA ARG A 139 -1.07 -12.48 -19.34
C ARG A 139 -2.00 -12.45 -20.55
N SER A 140 -1.44 -12.31 -21.74
CA SER A 140 -2.19 -12.42 -22.98
C SER A 140 -2.45 -13.90 -23.24
N ARG A 141 -3.71 -14.36 -23.19
CA ARG A 141 -4.07 -15.69 -23.70
C ARG A 141 -3.64 -15.74 -25.16
N ARG A 142 -2.72 -16.65 -25.49
CA ARG A 142 -2.28 -16.91 -26.87
C ARG A 142 -3.50 -17.35 -27.68
N ILE A 143 -4.08 -16.45 -28.48
CA ILE A 143 -5.13 -16.80 -29.42
C ILE A 143 -4.44 -17.58 -30.54
N ASN A 144 -4.51 -18.91 -30.50
CA ASN A 144 -4.16 -19.74 -31.65
C ASN A 144 -5.21 -19.46 -32.74
N ARG A 145 -4.95 -18.47 -33.61
CA ARG A 145 -5.66 -18.37 -34.89
C ARG A 145 -5.26 -19.59 -35.71
N SER A 146 -6.11 -20.61 -35.75
CA SER A 146 -6.03 -21.57 -36.84
C SER A 146 -6.36 -20.81 -38.11
N LEU A 147 -5.33 -20.58 -38.93
CA LEU A 147 -5.52 -20.15 -40.30
C LEU A 147 -6.22 -21.32 -41.02
N ARG A 148 -7.50 -21.13 -41.35
CA ARG A 148 -8.20 -21.94 -42.35
C ARG A 148 -8.12 -21.23 -43.68
#